data_AF-A0A7N8WV78-F1
#
_entry.id   AF-A0A7N8WV78-F1
#
_cell.length_a   1.000
_cell.length_b   1.000
_cell.length_c   1.000
_cell.angle_alpha   90.00
_cell.angle_beta   90.00
_cell.angle_gamma   90.00
#
_symmetry.space_group_name_H-M   'P 1'
#
loop_
_entity.id
_entity.type
_entity.pdbx_description
1 polymer ?
#
loop_
_entity_poly.entity_id
_entity_poly.type
_entity_poly.pdbx_seq_one_letter_code
_entity_poly.pdbx_strand_id
1 'polypeptide(L)'
;MHLRDFSATGQYDYDLVVIGGGSGGLACSKEAAGLGLKVAVLDYVEPSVRGTKWGLGGTCVNVGCIPKKLMHQAALLGTAVKHARKYGWQISGPVYHDWATMAEAVQNHVKSLNWGHRVQLQDKKVTYLNMKGSLVDEHTVKGLTKAGKETVLTAKNIVIATGGRPKYPTNIPGAMEHGLTNVALECAGFLTGVGLDTTVMVRSIALRGFDQQMAGLVTDYMEAYGTKFAWKCVPKRLDKLSSGALRVTWTDTQTGNEHEDTYDSVLWAVGRAPETKAVGLDKLGVQLNKETGKIVVGADESTSVPNIYAFGDIGEGRPELTPTAIKAGKLLARRLAGQSTELMNYDSVPTTVFTPLEYGCVGLSEHEAEKRYGKDNIEVYHAFYKPLEFTVAGHDANQCYIKVVCERDGDQRILGLHFTGPNAGEVTQGFAMGFQCGATYSHLLQTVGIHPTCAEEVVKVNITKRSGLDATVTGC
;
A
#
# COMPACT_ATOMS: atom_id res chain seq x y z
N MET A 1 10.99 -9.39 -44.91
CA MET A 1 9.86 -10.25 -44.48
C MET A 1 10.36 -11.68 -44.43
N HIS A 2 10.79 -12.14 -43.26
CA HIS A 2 11.12 -13.55 -43.03
C HIS A 2 10.38 -13.98 -41.76
N LEU A 3 9.13 -14.39 -41.94
CA LEU A 3 8.42 -15.20 -40.97
C LEU A 3 9.07 -16.59 -41.04
N ARG A 4 9.78 -16.98 -39.98
CA ARG A 4 10.14 -18.38 -39.77
C ARG A 4 8.90 -19.07 -39.22
N ASP A 5 8.36 -20.00 -40.01
CA ASP A 5 7.42 -21.00 -39.52
C ASP A 5 8.07 -21.78 -38.37
N PHE A 6 7.50 -21.68 -37.17
CA PHE A 6 7.86 -22.53 -36.05
C PHE A 6 6.99 -23.79 -36.11
N SER A 7 7.57 -24.89 -36.60
CA SER A 7 6.96 -26.21 -36.54
C SER A 7 7.08 -26.82 -35.14
N ALA A 8 5.94 -27.20 -34.56
CA ALA A 8 5.64 -28.33 -33.67
C ALA A 8 6.78 -29.21 -33.09
N THR A 9 7.78 -28.62 -32.43
CA THR A 9 8.54 -29.25 -31.35
C THR A 9 8.46 -28.31 -30.14
N GLY A 10 7.58 -28.62 -29.18
CA GLY A 10 7.16 -27.76 -28.06
C GLY A 10 8.23 -27.41 -27.03
N GLN A 11 9.38 -26.89 -27.46
CA GLN A 11 10.49 -26.44 -26.62
C GLN A 11 10.56 -24.92 -26.66
N TYR A 12 10.11 -24.27 -25.59
CA TYR A 12 10.19 -22.83 -25.40
C TYR A 12 11.56 -22.41 -24.88
N ASP A 13 11.96 -21.15 -25.08
CA ASP A 13 13.20 -20.61 -24.52
C ASP A 13 13.20 -20.66 -22.98
N TYR A 14 12.03 -20.50 -22.37
CA TYR A 14 11.81 -20.47 -20.92
C TYR A 14 10.56 -21.27 -20.52
N ASP A 15 10.57 -21.80 -19.30
CA ASP A 15 9.35 -22.36 -18.69
C ASP A 15 8.40 -21.24 -18.22
N LEU A 16 8.98 -20.10 -17.79
CA LEU A 16 8.24 -18.95 -17.30
C LEU A 16 8.93 -17.64 -17.71
N VAL A 17 8.15 -16.73 -18.31
CA VAL A 17 8.54 -15.33 -18.45
C VAL A 17 7.64 -14.45 -17.59
N VAL A 18 8.26 -13.58 -16.79
CA VAL A 18 7.56 -12.60 -15.94
C VAL A 18 7.76 -11.20 -16.51
N ILE A 19 6.65 -10.48 -16.76
CA ILE A 19 6.65 -9.07 -17.18
C ILE A 19 6.35 -8.20 -15.95
N GLY A 20 7.40 -7.61 -15.38
CA GLY A 20 7.36 -6.74 -14.21
C GLY A 20 8.26 -7.24 -13.08
N GLY A 21 9.34 -6.52 -12.78
CA GLY A 21 10.30 -6.82 -11.71
C GLY A 21 9.95 -6.17 -10.37
N GLY A 22 8.67 -6.13 -10.03
CA GLY A 22 8.16 -5.63 -8.74
C GLY A 22 8.04 -6.71 -7.66
N SER A 23 7.38 -6.39 -6.54
CA SER A 23 7.28 -7.27 -5.37
C SER A 23 6.82 -8.70 -5.72
N GLY A 24 5.68 -8.82 -6.42
CA GLY A 24 5.15 -10.13 -6.79
C GLY A 24 5.95 -10.81 -7.91
N GLY A 25 6.36 -10.05 -8.94
CA GLY A 25 7.11 -10.60 -10.07
C GLY A 25 8.46 -11.18 -9.65
N LEU A 26 9.23 -10.46 -8.84
CA LEU A 26 10.49 -10.96 -8.27
C LEU A 26 10.27 -12.17 -7.36
N ALA A 27 9.20 -12.20 -6.57
CA ALA A 27 8.89 -13.34 -5.72
C ALA A 27 8.57 -14.59 -6.54
N CYS A 28 7.69 -14.45 -7.55
CA CYS A 28 7.34 -15.51 -8.49
C CYS A 28 8.57 -16.05 -9.22
N SER A 29 9.39 -15.17 -9.82
CA SER A 29 10.57 -15.60 -10.58
C SER A 29 11.57 -16.36 -9.71
N LYS A 30 11.85 -15.87 -8.50
CA LYS A 30 12.82 -16.50 -7.58
C LYS A 30 12.31 -17.83 -7.01
N GLU A 31 11.01 -17.95 -6.76
CA GLU A 31 10.40 -19.20 -6.31
C GLU A 31 10.41 -20.22 -7.45
N ALA A 32 9.93 -19.85 -8.64
CA ALA A 32 9.89 -20.72 -9.82
C ALA A 32 11.28 -21.27 -10.17
N ALA A 33 12.31 -20.42 -10.20
CA ALA A 33 13.68 -20.87 -10.44
C ALA A 33 14.23 -21.79 -9.33
N GLY A 34 13.83 -21.54 -8.08
CA GLY A 34 14.16 -22.43 -6.96
C GLY A 34 13.53 -23.82 -7.08
N LEU A 35 12.43 -23.94 -7.84
CA LEU A 35 11.72 -25.19 -8.13
C LEU A 35 12.18 -25.84 -9.45
N GLY A 36 13.26 -25.34 -10.05
CA GLY A 36 13.89 -25.93 -11.23
C GLY A 36 13.39 -25.41 -12.58
N LEU A 37 12.48 -24.44 -12.60
CA LEU A 37 12.01 -23.83 -13.85
C LEU A 37 13.07 -22.87 -14.43
N LYS A 38 13.19 -22.84 -15.76
CA LYS A 38 13.99 -21.84 -16.48
C LYS A 38 13.19 -20.54 -16.61
N VAL A 39 13.65 -19.48 -15.96
CA VAL A 39 12.88 -18.23 -15.81
C VAL A 39 13.60 -17.02 -16.41
N ALA A 40 12.83 -16.17 -17.09
CA ALA A 40 13.22 -14.80 -17.43
C ALA A 40 12.29 -13.78 -16.74
N VAL A 41 12.83 -12.64 -16.32
CA VAL A 41 12.06 -11.50 -15.81
C VAL A 41 12.46 -10.23 -16.54
N LEU A 42 11.45 -9.56 -17.11
CA LEU A 42 11.58 -8.27 -17.76
C LEU A 42 11.11 -7.20 -16.78
N ASP A 43 11.92 -6.18 -16.56
CA ASP A 43 11.53 -4.99 -15.79
C ASP A 43 11.89 -3.72 -16.55
N TYR A 44 11.02 -2.73 -16.46
CA TYR A 44 11.27 -1.42 -17.04
C TYR A 44 10.50 -0.34 -16.29
N VAL A 45 11.23 0.70 -15.90
CA VAL A 45 10.65 1.87 -15.23
C VAL A 45 10.49 2.98 -16.26
N GLU A 46 9.26 3.16 -16.73
CA GLU A 46 8.90 4.33 -17.54
C GLU A 46 9.05 5.59 -16.68
N PRO A 47 9.85 6.59 -17.10
CA PRO A 47 10.06 7.80 -16.30
C PRO A 47 8.75 8.50 -15.93
N SER A 48 8.72 9.17 -14.78
CA SER A 48 7.62 10.10 -14.49
C SER A 48 7.61 11.27 -15.49
N VAL A 49 6.55 12.09 -15.46
CA VAL A 49 6.47 13.33 -16.25
C VAL A 49 7.65 14.28 -15.98
N ARG A 50 8.29 14.16 -14.80
CA ARG A 50 9.48 14.93 -14.40
C ARG A 50 10.80 14.21 -14.71
N GLY A 51 10.77 13.07 -15.40
CA GLY A 51 11.95 12.29 -15.77
C GLY A 51 12.49 11.38 -14.66
N THR A 52 11.89 11.37 -13.47
CA THR A 52 12.31 10.49 -12.36
C THR A 52 12.13 9.03 -12.73
N LYS A 53 13.17 8.22 -12.47
CA LYS A 53 13.23 6.78 -12.68
C LYS A 53 14.03 6.14 -11.54
N TRP A 54 13.93 4.82 -11.40
CA TRP A 54 14.59 4.07 -10.33
C TRP A 54 15.05 2.68 -10.81
N GLY A 55 15.61 1.87 -9.90
CA GLY A 55 16.16 0.55 -10.18
C GLY A 55 15.15 -0.61 -10.06
N LEU A 56 15.66 -1.84 -10.08
CA LEU A 56 14.85 -3.05 -9.94
C LEU A 56 14.19 -3.14 -8.55
N GLY A 57 12.99 -3.72 -8.44
CA GLY A 57 12.29 -3.91 -7.14
C GLY A 57 10.84 -3.39 -7.14
N GLY A 58 10.43 -2.70 -8.21
CA GLY A 58 9.09 -2.15 -8.36
C GLY A 58 8.76 -1.01 -7.38
N THR A 59 7.46 -0.72 -7.26
CA THR A 59 6.95 0.44 -6.51
C THR A 59 7.35 0.41 -5.04
N CYS A 60 7.11 -0.70 -4.32
CA CYS A 60 7.29 -0.74 -2.87
C CYS A 60 8.73 -0.43 -2.42
N VAL A 61 9.72 -0.98 -3.14
CA VAL A 61 11.14 -0.78 -2.85
C VAL A 61 11.56 0.66 -3.12
N ASN A 62 11.11 1.25 -4.23
CA ASN A 62 11.72 2.48 -4.74
C ASN A 62 10.94 3.75 -4.40
N VAL A 63 9.61 3.69 -4.42
CA VAL A 63 8.71 4.87 -4.35
C VAL A 63 7.41 4.53 -3.60
N GLY A 64 7.46 3.57 -2.69
CA GLY A 64 6.32 3.05 -1.95
C GLY A 64 6.68 2.75 -0.51
N CYS A 65 6.36 1.54 -0.05
CA CYS A 65 6.42 1.16 1.37
C CYS A 65 7.76 1.46 2.05
N ILE A 66 8.90 1.16 1.39
CA ILE A 66 10.24 1.32 1.99
C ILE A 66 10.56 2.79 2.26
N PRO A 67 10.65 3.68 1.25
CA PRO A 67 10.92 5.10 1.53
C PRO A 67 9.81 5.74 2.37
N LYS A 68 8.54 5.35 2.18
CA LYS A 68 7.42 5.84 3.01
C LYS A 68 7.66 5.56 4.48
N LYS A 69 7.94 4.30 4.87
CA LYS A 69 8.11 3.93 6.28
C LYS A 69 9.38 4.55 6.88
N LEU A 70 10.44 4.70 6.09
CA LEU A 70 11.66 5.39 6.53
C LEU A 70 11.46 6.89 6.77
N MET A 71 10.69 7.57 5.91
CA MET A 71 10.33 8.99 6.11
C MET A 71 9.35 9.17 7.28
N HIS A 72 8.40 8.23 7.44
CA HIS A 72 7.53 8.16 8.62
C HIS A 72 8.37 8.00 9.90
N GLN A 73 9.38 7.12 9.90
CA GLN A 73 10.28 6.97 11.04
C GLN A 73 11.03 8.27 11.36
N ALA A 74 11.45 9.05 10.36
CA ALA A 74 12.09 10.35 10.60
C ALA A 74 11.14 11.34 11.33
N ALA A 75 9.86 11.36 10.97
CA ALA A 75 8.84 12.13 11.67
C ALA A 75 8.61 11.65 13.11
N LEU A 76 8.55 10.32 13.33
CA LEU A 76 8.45 9.74 14.66
C LEU A 76 9.68 10.09 15.53
N LEU A 77 10.88 10.07 14.96
CA LEU A 77 12.10 10.49 15.65
C LEU A 77 12.07 11.98 16.04
N GLY A 78 11.56 12.84 15.17
CA GLY A 78 11.34 14.26 15.51
C GLY A 78 10.44 14.44 16.74
N THR A 79 9.40 13.61 16.85
CA THR A 79 8.52 13.58 18.03
C THR A 79 9.24 13.02 19.26
N ALA A 80 10.00 11.92 19.09
CA ALA A 80 10.77 11.31 20.17
C ALA A 80 11.82 12.26 20.76
N VAL A 81 12.49 13.08 19.95
CA VAL A 81 13.44 14.12 20.42
C VAL A 81 12.74 15.15 21.31
N LYS A 82 11.50 15.53 21.01
CA LYS A 82 10.71 16.42 21.87
C LYS A 82 10.38 15.74 23.20
N HIS A 83 9.97 14.47 23.15
CA HIS A 83 9.61 13.69 24.35
C HIS A 83 10.81 13.40 25.24
N ALA A 84 11.99 13.17 24.67
CA ALA A 84 13.20 12.81 25.41
C ALA A 84 13.52 13.82 26.53
N ARG A 85 13.26 15.11 26.32
CA ARG A 85 13.44 16.15 27.35
C ARG A 85 12.59 15.91 28.60
N LYS A 86 11.36 15.42 28.43
CA LYS A 86 10.45 15.07 29.55
C LYS A 86 10.92 13.83 30.32
N TYR A 87 11.69 12.97 29.67
CA TYR A 87 12.36 11.81 30.28
C TYR A 87 13.76 12.15 30.83
N GLY A 88 14.15 13.42 30.89
CA GLY A 88 15.39 13.88 31.53
C GLY A 88 16.60 14.06 30.60
N TRP A 89 16.46 13.81 29.30
CA TRP A 89 17.56 14.01 28.34
C TRP A 89 17.85 15.50 28.13
N GLN A 90 19.10 15.90 28.37
CA GLN A 90 19.56 17.28 28.21
C GLN A 90 19.97 17.53 26.76
N ILE A 91 19.08 18.13 25.97
CA ILE A 91 19.33 18.51 24.57
C ILE A 91 19.52 20.02 24.50
N SER A 92 20.76 20.46 24.28
CA SER A 92 21.12 21.87 24.19
C SER A 92 20.59 22.50 22.90
N GLY A 93 19.54 23.33 23.01
CA GLY A 93 19.01 24.13 21.91
C GLY A 93 18.00 23.42 21.00
N PRO A 94 17.49 24.13 19.97
CA PRO A 94 16.56 23.58 18.99
C PRO A 94 17.24 22.52 18.10
N VAL A 95 16.48 21.49 17.72
CA VAL A 95 16.91 20.45 16.78
C VAL A 95 16.13 20.64 15.49
N TYR A 96 16.85 20.74 14.38
CA TYR A 96 16.28 20.94 13.05
C TYR A 96 16.43 19.68 12.20
N HIS A 97 15.48 19.47 11.30
CA HIS A 97 15.52 18.39 10.33
C HIS A 97 16.15 18.87 9.01
N ASP A 98 17.09 18.09 8.48
CA ASP A 98 17.65 18.31 7.15
C ASP A 98 17.10 17.29 6.14
N TRP A 99 16.31 17.77 5.19
CA TRP A 99 15.68 16.92 4.17
C TRP A 99 16.70 16.22 3.28
N ALA A 100 17.79 16.90 2.92
CA ALA A 100 18.79 16.35 2.01
C ALA A 100 19.49 15.12 2.62
N THR A 101 19.90 15.22 3.89
CA THR A 101 20.49 14.11 4.65
C THR A 101 19.54 12.92 4.74
N MET A 102 18.27 13.14 5.10
CA MET A 102 17.28 12.06 5.14
C MET A 102 17.08 11.42 3.76
N ALA A 103 16.87 12.23 2.72
CA ALA A 103 16.62 11.76 1.37
C ALA A 103 17.80 10.95 0.84
N GLU A 104 19.04 11.39 1.07
CA GLU A 104 20.25 10.67 0.69
C GLU A 104 20.34 9.31 1.40
N ALA A 105 20.16 9.27 2.72
CA ALA A 105 20.20 8.03 3.49
C ALA A 105 19.15 7.01 3.01
N VAL A 106 17.92 7.48 2.77
CA VAL A 106 16.82 6.65 2.24
C VAL A 106 17.18 6.14 0.83
N GLN A 107 17.66 7.00 -0.06
CA GLN A 107 18.05 6.60 -1.41
C GLN A 107 19.22 5.60 -1.42
N ASN A 108 20.18 5.74 -0.50
CA ASN A 108 21.28 4.79 -0.38
C ASN A 108 20.78 3.39 0.03
N HIS A 109 19.82 3.32 0.95
CA HIS A 109 19.16 2.05 1.28
C HIS A 109 18.40 1.47 0.09
N VAL A 110 17.62 2.27 -0.63
CA VAL A 110 16.89 1.82 -1.84
C VAL A 110 17.85 1.27 -2.90
N LYS A 111 18.98 1.95 -3.17
CA LYS A 111 20.00 1.48 -4.11
C LYS A 111 20.60 0.13 -3.68
N SER A 112 20.85 -0.05 -2.37
CA SER A 112 21.29 -1.34 -1.82
C SER A 112 20.29 -2.46 -2.09
N LEU A 113 18.98 -2.20 -1.89
CA LEU A 113 17.93 -3.16 -2.21
C LEU A 113 17.85 -3.47 -3.71
N ASN A 114 17.98 -2.45 -4.58
CA ASN A 114 18.01 -2.66 -6.03
C ASN A 114 19.16 -3.60 -6.43
N TRP A 115 20.35 -3.39 -5.86
CA TRP A 115 21.50 -4.25 -6.10
C TRP A 115 21.28 -5.67 -5.55
N GLY A 116 20.79 -5.79 -4.31
CA GLY A 116 20.49 -7.07 -3.69
C GLY A 116 19.49 -7.91 -4.48
N HIS A 117 18.46 -7.29 -5.06
CA HIS A 117 17.53 -8.00 -5.95
C HIS A 117 18.20 -8.53 -7.23
N ARG A 118 19.11 -7.77 -7.84
CA ARG A 118 19.85 -8.24 -9.01
C ARG A 118 20.75 -9.42 -8.67
N VAL A 119 21.45 -9.36 -7.54
CA VAL A 119 22.28 -10.47 -7.03
C VAL A 119 21.43 -11.71 -6.79
N GLN A 120 20.30 -11.59 -6.09
CA GLN A 120 19.40 -12.71 -5.84
C GLN A 120 18.84 -13.37 -7.11
N LEU A 121 18.57 -12.58 -8.16
CA LEU A 121 18.16 -13.13 -9.45
C LEU A 121 19.30 -13.91 -10.12
N GLN A 122 20.51 -13.33 -10.10
CA GLN A 122 21.71 -13.95 -10.66
C GLN A 122 22.06 -15.27 -9.94
N ASP A 123 22.06 -15.28 -8.61
CA ASP A 123 22.35 -16.47 -7.78
C ASP A 123 21.37 -17.62 -8.08
N LYS A 124 20.11 -17.27 -8.33
CA LYS A 124 19.05 -18.22 -8.71
C LYS A 124 19.00 -18.52 -10.20
N LYS A 125 19.95 -18.01 -10.99
CA LYS A 125 20.02 -18.20 -12.45
C LYS A 125 18.76 -17.74 -13.20
N VAL A 126 18.07 -16.73 -12.67
CA VAL A 126 16.97 -16.06 -13.38
C VAL A 126 17.56 -15.06 -14.37
N THR A 127 17.18 -15.16 -15.65
CA THR A 127 17.59 -14.17 -16.65
C THR A 127 16.87 -12.85 -16.38
N TYR A 128 17.62 -11.82 -15.99
CA TYR A 128 17.09 -10.47 -15.80
C TYR A 128 17.32 -9.61 -17.05
N LEU A 129 16.24 -9.01 -17.56
CA LEU A 129 16.28 -8.10 -18.71
C LEU A 129 15.66 -6.75 -18.34
N ASN A 130 16.47 -5.69 -18.38
CA ASN A 130 15.99 -4.32 -18.21
C ASN A 130 15.36 -3.82 -19.53
N MET A 131 14.16 -4.31 -19.83
CA MET A 131 13.46 -4.12 -21.09
C MET A 131 11.95 -3.98 -20.84
N LYS A 132 11.30 -3.10 -21.61
CA LYS A 132 9.84 -2.98 -21.62
C LYS A 132 9.26 -4.19 -22.35
N GLY A 133 8.59 -5.06 -21.61
CA GLY A 133 7.98 -6.29 -22.14
C GLY A 133 6.57 -6.08 -22.65
N SER A 134 6.24 -6.69 -23.79
CA SER A 134 4.87 -6.78 -24.33
C SER A 134 4.63 -8.15 -24.95
N LEU A 135 3.39 -8.61 -24.90
CA LEU A 135 2.92 -9.83 -25.54
C LEU A 135 2.86 -9.63 -27.06
N VAL A 136 3.34 -10.64 -27.79
CA VAL A 136 3.20 -10.74 -29.25
C VAL A 136 2.10 -11.73 -29.60
N ASP A 137 2.13 -12.90 -28.95
CA ASP A 137 1.11 -13.94 -28.99
C ASP A 137 1.05 -14.66 -27.62
N GLU A 138 0.30 -15.76 -27.53
CA GLU A 138 0.08 -16.51 -26.28
C GLU A 138 1.38 -16.98 -25.61
N HIS A 139 2.44 -17.25 -26.38
CA HIS A 139 3.69 -17.81 -25.89
C HIS A 139 4.92 -16.94 -26.15
N THR A 140 4.74 -15.77 -26.76
CA THR A 140 5.86 -14.93 -27.21
C THR A 140 5.83 -13.55 -26.55
N VAL A 141 6.95 -13.18 -25.91
CA VAL A 141 7.17 -11.87 -25.31
C VAL A 141 8.25 -11.12 -26.08
N LYS A 142 7.96 -9.86 -26.41
CA LYS A 142 8.92 -8.92 -26.98
C LYS A 142 9.42 -7.97 -25.88
N GLY A 143 10.72 -7.95 -25.66
CA GLY A 143 11.42 -6.95 -24.83
C GLY A 143 12.01 -5.83 -25.69
N LEU A 144 11.79 -4.58 -25.28
CA LEU A 144 12.35 -3.39 -25.92
C LEU A 144 13.25 -2.63 -24.94
N THR A 145 14.50 -2.39 -25.32
CA THR A 145 15.40 -1.52 -24.55
C THR A 145 15.11 -0.04 -24.83
N LYS A 146 15.63 0.86 -23.98
CA LYS A 146 15.57 2.32 -24.25
C LYS A 146 16.20 2.70 -25.61
N ALA A 147 17.22 1.96 -26.06
CA ALA A 147 17.91 2.21 -27.32
C ALA A 147 17.16 1.65 -28.55
N GLY A 148 15.96 1.10 -28.38
CA GLY A 148 15.18 0.51 -29.47
C GLY A 148 15.61 -0.91 -29.85
N LYS A 149 16.62 -1.49 -29.19
CA LYS A 149 16.99 -2.90 -29.40
C LYS A 149 15.87 -3.81 -28.92
N GLU A 150 15.44 -4.70 -29.80
CA GLU A 150 14.41 -5.70 -29.56
C GLU A 150 15.01 -7.05 -29.16
N THR A 151 14.28 -7.81 -28.36
CA THR A 151 14.58 -9.20 -28.02
C THR A 151 13.26 -9.95 -27.93
N VAL A 152 13.19 -11.13 -28.57
CA VAL A 152 12.01 -11.99 -28.55
C VAL A 152 12.32 -13.20 -27.70
N LEU A 153 11.39 -13.58 -26.84
CA LEU A 153 11.49 -14.72 -25.94
C LEU A 153 10.23 -15.56 -26.08
N THR A 154 10.36 -16.87 -26.14
CA THR A 154 9.23 -17.80 -26.08
C THR A 154 9.14 -18.45 -24.70
N ALA A 155 7.93 -18.67 -24.18
CA ALA A 155 7.72 -19.24 -22.86
C ALA A 155 6.51 -20.16 -22.78
N LYS A 156 6.61 -21.23 -21.98
CA LYS A 156 5.45 -22.10 -21.69
C LYS A 156 4.35 -21.32 -20.97
N ASN A 157 4.70 -20.60 -19.90
CA ASN A 157 3.78 -19.75 -19.15
C ASN A 157 4.28 -18.30 -19.11
N ILE A 158 3.36 -17.35 -19.03
CA ILE A 158 3.67 -15.92 -18.89
C ILE A 158 2.93 -15.34 -17.68
N VAL A 159 3.63 -14.54 -16.88
CA VAL A 159 3.05 -13.80 -15.76
C VAL A 159 3.15 -12.31 -16.02
N ILE A 160 2.04 -11.61 -15.82
CA ILE A 160 1.96 -10.15 -15.86
C ILE A 160 1.96 -9.66 -14.40
N ALA A 161 2.93 -8.81 -14.07
CA ALA A 161 3.12 -8.24 -12.73
C ALA A 161 3.58 -6.78 -12.81
N THR A 162 3.02 -6.01 -13.75
CA THR A 162 3.45 -4.65 -14.10
C THR A 162 3.03 -3.58 -13.09
N GLY A 163 2.13 -3.91 -12.16
CA GLY A 163 1.69 -3.02 -11.10
C GLY A 163 0.87 -1.82 -11.60
N GLY A 164 0.87 -0.73 -10.81
CA GLY A 164 0.20 0.51 -11.17
C GLY A 164 1.10 1.75 -11.10
N ARG A 165 0.62 2.84 -11.68
CA ARG A 165 1.26 4.17 -11.66
C ARG A 165 0.32 5.24 -11.12
N PRO A 166 0.85 6.30 -10.49
CA PRO A 166 -0.01 7.37 -9.97
C PRO A 166 -0.82 8.05 -11.08
N LYS A 167 -2.06 8.42 -10.76
CA LYS A 167 -2.92 9.22 -11.65
C LYS A 167 -2.62 10.71 -11.48
N TYR A 168 -2.64 11.42 -12.59
CA TYR A 168 -2.77 12.88 -12.60
C TYR A 168 -4.23 13.26 -12.91
N PRO A 169 -4.77 14.33 -12.32
CA PRO A 169 -6.07 14.85 -12.71
C PRO A 169 -5.95 15.56 -14.06
N THR A 170 -6.29 14.85 -15.15
CA THR A 170 -6.10 15.33 -16.53
C THR A 170 -6.99 16.51 -16.91
N ASN A 171 -8.01 16.79 -16.13
CA ASN A 171 -8.95 17.90 -16.31
C ASN A 171 -8.52 19.18 -15.58
N ILE A 172 -7.39 19.17 -14.86
CA ILE A 172 -6.89 20.32 -14.11
C ILE A 172 -5.68 20.89 -14.86
N PRO A 173 -5.78 22.10 -15.44
CA PRO A 173 -4.65 22.74 -16.10
C PRO A 173 -3.48 22.94 -15.14
N GLY A 174 -2.25 22.70 -15.61
CA GLY A 174 -1.03 22.82 -14.81
C GLY A 174 -0.71 21.60 -13.94
N ALA A 175 -1.66 20.67 -13.76
CA ALA A 175 -1.50 19.54 -12.84
C ALA A 175 -0.35 18.62 -13.25
N MET A 176 -0.22 18.32 -14.54
CA MET A 176 0.85 17.46 -15.07
C MET A 176 2.17 18.22 -15.25
N GLU A 177 2.13 19.51 -15.62
CA GLU A 177 3.34 20.30 -15.84
C GLU A 177 4.06 20.64 -14.53
N HIS A 178 3.31 20.89 -13.46
CA HIS A 178 3.84 21.47 -12.23
C HIS A 178 3.72 20.56 -11.00
N GLY A 179 2.78 19.62 -11.00
CA GLY A 179 2.52 18.74 -9.87
C GLY A 179 3.39 17.48 -9.79
N LEU A 180 3.54 16.97 -8.57
CA LEU A 180 4.13 15.67 -8.25
C LEU A 180 3.01 14.66 -7.93
N THR A 181 3.32 13.39 -7.70
CA THR A 181 2.31 12.38 -7.30
C THR A 181 2.78 11.53 -6.13
N ASN A 182 1.86 11.13 -5.23
CA ASN A 182 2.15 10.21 -4.11
C ASN A 182 0.86 9.63 -3.47
N VAL A 183 0.93 9.13 -2.23
CA VAL A 183 -0.20 8.75 -1.37
C VAL A 183 -0.47 9.86 -0.35
N ALA A 184 -1.73 10.17 -0.06
CA ALA A 184 -2.13 11.42 0.60
C ALA A 184 -1.70 11.52 2.07
N LEU A 185 -2.39 10.79 2.97
CA LEU A 185 -2.32 11.05 4.41
C LEU A 185 -0.98 10.67 5.04
N GLU A 186 -0.37 9.57 4.59
CA GLU A 186 0.94 9.15 5.10
C GLU A 186 2.02 10.18 4.75
N CYS A 187 2.01 10.69 3.52
CA CYS A 187 2.93 11.76 3.12
C CYS A 187 2.67 13.06 3.86
N ALA A 188 1.41 13.48 3.94
CA ALA A 188 1.09 14.70 4.66
C ALA A 188 1.51 14.62 6.14
N GLY A 189 1.30 13.45 6.75
CA GLY A 189 1.71 13.15 8.10
C GLY A 189 3.20 13.27 8.32
N PHE A 190 4.03 12.57 7.54
CA PHE A 190 5.48 12.66 7.74
C PHE A 190 6.04 14.03 7.35
N LEU A 191 5.48 14.73 6.35
CA LEU A 191 5.90 16.09 5.97
C LEU A 191 5.63 17.07 7.12
N THR A 192 4.45 16.97 7.75
CA THR A 192 4.13 17.72 8.97
C THR A 192 5.09 17.36 10.10
N GLY A 193 5.35 16.07 10.32
CA GLY A 193 6.17 15.61 11.44
C GLY A 193 7.67 15.94 11.33
N VAL A 194 8.20 16.11 10.12
CA VAL A 194 9.55 16.67 9.91
C VAL A 194 9.58 18.21 9.90
N GLY A 195 8.43 18.87 10.09
CA GLY A 195 8.31 20.30 10.34
C GLY A 195 7.88 21.16 9.13
N LEU A 196 7.33 20.58 8.07
CA LEU A 196 6.85 21.34 6.91
C LEU A 196 5.38 21.75 7.06
N ASP A 197 5.06 22.98 6.64
CA ASP A 197 3.68 23.46 6.59
C ASP A 197 2.91 22.70 5.50
N THR A 198 1.97 21.86 5.93
CA THR A 198 1.33 20.86 5.07
C THR A 198 -0.18 20.97 5.14
N THR A 199 -0.81 21.11 3.97
CA THR A 199 -2.27 21.12 3.81
C THR A 199 -2.74 19.92 2.98
N VAL A 200 -3.78 19.22 3.44
CA VAL A 200 -4.45 18.15 2.71
C VAL A 200 -5.80 18.64 2.19
N MET A 201 -5.96 18.66 0.87
CA MET A 201 -7.25 18.95 0.24
C MET A 201 -8.07 17.67 0.06
N VAL A 202 -9.24 17.60 0.68
CA VAL A 202 -10.09 16.40 0.68
C VAL A 202 -11.40 16.66 -0.05
N ARG A 203 -11.60 15.96 -1.18
CA ARG A 203 -12.82 16.08 -1.98
C ARG A 203 -14.10 15.65 -1.25
N SER A 204 -14.05 14.57 -0.47
CA SER A 204 -15.27 13.97 0.11
C SER A 204 -15.06 13.40 1.50
N ILE A 205 -14.44 12.22 1.59
CA ILE A 205 -14.13 11.51 2.84
C ILE A 205 -12.67 11.04 2.79
N ALA A 206 -12.04 10.93 3.96
CA ALA A 206 -10.72 10.35 4.11
C ALA A 206 -10.78 8.82 4.05
N LEU A 207 -9.69 8.18 3.57
CA LEU A 207 -9.51 6.73 3.56
C LEU A 207 -10.75 5.94 3.08
N ARG A 208 -11.34 6.35 1.94
CA ARG A 208 -12.47 5.63 1.34
C ARG A 208 -12.15 4.14 1.21
N GLY A 209 -13.06 3.29 1.69
CA GLY A 209 -12.90 1.84 1.73
C GLY A 209 -12.42 1.30 3.08
N PHE A 210 -11.90 2.14 3.96
CA PHE A 210 -11.63 1.80 5.36
C PHE A 210 -12.84 2.11 6.25
N ASP A 211 -12.78 1.60 7.47
CA ASP A 211 -13.71 2.00 8.53
C ASP A 211 -13.70 3.51 8.76
N GLN A 212 -14.87 4.15 8.62
CA GLN A 212 -14.97 5.61 8.61
C GLN A 212 -14.85 6.25 9.99
N GLN A 213 -15.16 5.52 11.07
CA GLN A 213 -14.88 6.01 12.42
C GLN A 213 -13.36 6.10 12.61
N MET A 214 -12.64 5.06 12.21
CA MET A 214 -11.18 5.02 12.32
C MET A 214 -10.52 6.08 11.44
N ALA A 215 -11.05 6.31 10.23
CA ALA A 215 -10.58 7.37 9.36
C ALA A 215 -10.73 8.77 9.98
N GLY A 216 -11.85 9.02 10.68
CA GLY A 216 -12.05 10.26 11.45
C GLY A 216 -11.01 10.43 12.54
N LEU A 217 -10.81 9.42 13.38
CA LEU A 217 -9.78 9.46 14.44
C LEU A 217 -8.37 9.73 13.90
N VAL A 218 -8.03 9.16 12.74
CA VAL A 218 -6.75 9.42 12.06
C VAL A 218 -6.64 10.89 11.66
N THR A 219 -7.68 11.47 11.04
CA THR A 219 -7.63 12.86 10.59
C THR A 219 -7.70 13.86 11.73
N ASP A 220 -8.48 13.58 12.77
CA ASP A 220 -8.56 14.40 13.98
C ASP A 220 -7.20 14.48 14.68
N TYR A 221 -6.49 13.33 14.77
CA TYR A 221 -5.13 13.32 15.28
C TYR A 221 -4.17 14.11 14.39
N MET A 222 -4.26 13.97 13.06
CA MET A 222 -3.41 14.72 12.13
C MET A 222 -3.64 16.24 12.25
N GLU A 223 -4.88 16.69 12.41
CA GLU A 223 -5.22 18.09 12.67
C GLU A 223 -4.60 18.58 13.98
N ALA A 224 -4.78 17.83 15.08
CA ALA A 224 -4.17 18.14 16.37
C ALA A 224 -2.62 18.12 16.32
N TYR A 225 -2.05 17.27 15.47
CA TYR A 225 -0.61 17.17 15.23
C TYR A 225 -0.04 18.32 14.38
N GLY A 226 -0.89 19.08 13.69
CA GLY A 226 -0.54 20.30 12.94
C GLY A 226 -0.75 20.22 11.43
N THR A 227 -1.28 19.13 10.89
CA THR A 227 -1.65 19.05 9.46
C THR A 227 -2.93 19.85 9.21
N LYS A 228 -2.92 20.75 8.23
CA LYS A 228 -4.11 21.52 7.85
C LYS A 228 -4.99 20.71 6.89
N PHE A 229 -6.30 20.87 6.96
CA PHE A 229 -7.24 20.23 6.03
C PHE A 229 -8.15 21.24 5.35
N ALA A 230 -8.28 21.10 4.02
CA ALA A 230 -9.27 21.78 3.21
C ALA A 230 -10.35 20.76 2.80
N TRP A 231 -11.38 20.65 3.64
CA TRP A 231 -12.46 19.68 3.47
C TRP A 231 -13.45 20.11 2.40
N LYS A 232 -14.02 19.12 1.69
CA LYS A 232 -15.00 19.31 0.62
C LYS A 232 -14.51 20.25 -0.49
N CYS A 233 -13.21 20.27 -0.75
CA CYS A 233 -12.59 21.11 -1.76
C CYS A 233 -12.16 20.30 -2.98
N VAL A 234 -12.29 20.91 -4.17
CA VAL A 234 -11.84 20.34 -5.45
C VAL A 234 -10.94 21.33 -6.18
N PRO A 235 -9.72 20.93 -6.57
CA PRO A 235 -8.81 21.82 -7.27
C PRO A 235 -9.30 22.10 -8.70
N LYS A 236 -9.06 23.33 -9.15
CA LYS A 236 -9.46 23.86 -10.46
C LYS A 236 -8.27 24.12 -11.36
N ARG A 237 -7.19 24.70 -10.82
CA ARG A 237 -6.01 25.08 -11.59
C ARG A 237 -4.75 25.06 -10.72
N LEU A 238 -3.61 24.79 -11.35
CA LEU A 238 -2.29 24.88 -10.76
C LEU A 238 -1.40 25.79 -11.62
N ASP A 239 -1.11 27.00 -11.17
CA ASP A 239 -0.26 27.94 -11.92
C ASP A 239 1.14 28.01 -11.30
N LYS A 240 2.19 28.00 -12.11
CA LYS A 240 3.53 28.37 -11.65
C LYS A 240 3.71 29.88 -11.75
N LEU A 241 3.94 30.53 -10.61
CA LEU A 241 4.17 31.98 -10.54
C LEU A 241 5.61 32.34 -10.95
N SER A 242 5.84 33.60 -11.26
CA SER A 242 7.17 34.14 -11.60
C SER A 242 8.18 34.00 -10.45
N SER A 243 7.71 33.98 -9.20
CA SER A 243 8.52 33.70 -8.00
C SER A 243 9.01 32.25 -7.92
N GLY A 244 8.43 31.35 -8.72
CA GLY A 244 8.67 29.91 -8.64
C GLY A 244 7.65 29.14 -7.79
N ALA A 245 6.91 29.83 -6.91
CA ALA A 245 5.84 29.24 -6.12
C ALA A 245 4.68 28.75 -7.01
N LEU A 246 3.92 27.77 -6.50
CA LEU A 246 2.77 27.20 -7.17
C LEU A 246 1.49 27.76 -6.55
N ARG A 247 0.67 28.43 -7.35
CA ARG A 247 -0.67 28.87 -6.93
C ARG A 247 -1.68 27.78 -7.24
N VAL A 248 -2.40 27.33 -6.22
CA VAL A 248 -3.51 26.40 -6.35
C VAL A 248 -4.80 27.19 -6.25
N THR A 249 -5.68 27.05 -7.23
CA THR A 249 -7.07 27.54 -7.17
C THR A 249 -8.00 26.35 -6.98
N TRP A 250 -8.95 26.44 -6.05
CA TRP A 250 -9.92 25.38 -5.78
C TRP A 250 -11.30 25.93 -5.45
N THR A 251 -12.31 25.08 -5.56
CA THR A 251 -13.69 25.38 -5.19
C THR A 251 -14.07 24.61 -3.94
N ASP A 252 -14.66 25.29 -2.97
CA ASP A 252 -15.40 24.65 -1.88
C ASP A 252 -16.75 24.15 -2.43
N THR A 253 -16.96 22.84 -2.38
CA THR A 253 -18.15 22.20 -2.94
C THR A 253 -19.41 22.41 -2.09
N GLN A 254 -19.28 22.89 -0.85
CA GLN A 254 -20.41 23.22 0.01
C GLN A 254 -20.92 24.64 -0.23
N THR A 255 -20.01 25.61 -0.37
CA THR A 255 -20.37 27.03 -0.56
C THR A 255 -20.40 27.45 -2.02
N GLY A 256 -19.71 26.73 -2.90
CA GLY A 256 -19.47 27.12 -4.30
C GLY A 256 -18.40 28.21 -4.46
N ASN A 257 -17.80 28.68 -3.36
CA ASN A 257 -16.80 29.74 -3.39
C ASN A 257 -15.46 29.22 -3.95
N GLU A 258 -14.76 30.08 -4.67
CA GLU A 258 -13.40 29.83 -5.11
C GLU A 258 -12.40 30.43 -4.11
N HIS A 259 -11.32 29.69 -3.91
CA HIS A 259 -10.22 30.05 -3.03
C HIS A 259 -8.91 29.83 -3.77
N GLU A 260 -7.89 30.58 -3.36
CA GLU A 260 -6.52 30.41 -3.85
C GLU A 260 -5.51 30.56 -2.74
N ASP A 261 -4.39 29.84 -2.87
CA ASP A 261 -3.25 29.93 -1.97
C ASP A 261 -1.98 29.43 -2.68
N THR A 262 -0.80 29.75 -2.13
CA THR A 262 0.50 29.45 -2.72
C THR A 262 1.29 28.42 -1.93
N TYR A 263 1.95 27.51 -2.65
CA TYR A 263 2.71 26.40 -2.09
C TYR A 263 4.05 26.24 -2.83
N ASP A 264 5.07 25.72 -2.14
CA ASP A 264 6.35 25.37 -2.77
C ASP A 264 6.25 24.09 -3.62
N SER A 265 5.33 23.19 -3.26
CA SER A 265 5.14 21.90 -3.91
C SER A 265 3.70 21.42 -3.79
N VAL A 266 3.20 20.76 -4.84
CA VAL A 266 1.85 20.18 -4.90
C VAL A 266 1.94 18.71 -5.25
N LEU A 267 1.37 17.85 -4.40
CA LEU A 267 1.36 16.40 -4.56
C LEU A 267 -0.05 15.90 -4.88
N TRP A 268 -0.21 15.29 -6.06
CA TRP A 268 -1.43 14.62 -6.48
C TRP A 268 -1.48 13.18 -5.95
N ALA A 269 -2.39 12.93 -5.03
CA ALA A 269 -2.62 11.60 -4.46
C ALA A 269 -4.04 11.09 -4.79
N VAL A 270 -4.41 11.14 -6.07
CA VAL A 270 -5.77 10.88 -6.57
C VAL A 270 -5.97 9.44 -7.09
N GLY A 271 -5.19 8.52 -6.54
CA GLY A 271 -5.22 7.09 -6.88
C GLY A 271 -4.19 6.67 -7.92
N ARG A 272 -4.23 5.38 -8.28
CA ARG A 272 -3.30 4.74 -9.21
C ARG A 272 -4.08 4.10 -10.36
N ALA A 273 -3.44 3.99 -11.52
CA ALA A 273 -3.96 3.28 -12.70
C ALA A 273 -3.12 2.02 -12.94
N PRO A 274 -3.73 0.90 -13.33
CA PRO A 274 -2.99 -0.32 -13.68
C PRO A 274 -2.19 -0.12 -14.98
N GLU A 275 -0.98 -0.68 -15.04
CA GLU A 275 -0.11 -0.63 -16.22
C GLU A 275 -0.43 -1.76 -17.19
N THR A 276 -1.61 -1.71 -17.82
CA THR A 276 -2.12 -2.74 -18.75
C THR A 276 -1.97 -2.35 -20.23
N LYS A 277 -1.99 -1.05 -20.55
CA LYS A 277 -2.06 -0.55 -21.94
C LYS A 277 -0.85 -0.92 -22.81
N ALA A 278 0.35 -0.90 -22.23
CA ALA A 278 1.59 -1.14 -22.97
C ALA A 278 1.99 -2.62 -23.07
N VAL A 279 1.21 -3.52 -22.46
CA VAL A 279 1.53 -4.96 -22.38
C VAL A 279 1.04 -5.72 -23.62
N GLY A 280 0.08 -5.19 -24.39
CA GLY A 280 -0.44 -5.85 -25.60
C GLY A 280 -1.55 -6.87 -25.33
N LEU A 281 -2.35 -6.66 -24.28
CA LEU A 281 -3.40 -7.57 -23.81
C LEU A 281 -4.60 -7.68 -24.76
N ASP A 282 -4.91 -6.58 -25.42
CA ASP A 282 -6.02 -6.42 -26.38
C ASP A 282 -5.91 -7.40 -27.55
N LYS A 283 -4.69 -7.63 -28.05
CA LYS A 283 -4.41 -8.52 -29.19
C LYS A 283 -4.72 -9.98 -28.91
N LEU A 284 -4.71 -10.37 -27.64
CA LEU A 284 -4.92 -11.74 -27.18
C LEU A 284 -6.30 -11.96 -26.54
N GLY A 285 -7.16 -10.94 -26.54
CA GLY A 285 -8.47 -11.03 -25.91
C GLY A 285 -8.41 -11.25 -24.39
N VAL A 286 -7.32 -10.81 -23.73
CA VAL A 286 -7.26 -10.83 -22.25
C VAL A 286 -8.32 -9.88 -21.70
N GLN A 287 -9.23 -10.42 -20.90
CA GLN A 287 -10.37 -9.67 -20.37
C GLN A 287 -9.93 -8.63 -19.33
N LEU A 288 -10.36 -7.39 -19.54
CA LEU A 288 -10.15 -6.27 -18.62
C LEU A 288 -11.50 -5.79 -18.08
N ASN A 289 -11.53 -5.36 -16.82
CA ASN A 289 -12.63 -4.56 -16.32
C ASN A 289 -12.59 -3.19 -17.03
N LYS A 290 -13.68 -2.82 -17.70
CA LYS A 290 -13.76 -1.60 -18.52
C LYS A 290 -13.68 -0.31 -17.70
N GLU A 291 -14.09 -0.33 -16.44
CA GLU A 291 -14.10 0.85 -15.57
C GLU A 291 -12.75 1.05 -14.89
N THR A 292 -12.15 -0.04 -14.39
CA THR A 292 -10.89 0.03 -13.62
C THR A 292 -9.65 -0.09 -14.49
N GLY A 293 -9.78 -0.73 -15.67
CA GLY A 293 -8.67 -1.07 -16.56
C GLY A 293 -7.80 -2.23 -16.06
N LYS A 294 -8.19 -2.90 -14.97
CA LYS A 294 -7.48 -4.04 -14.38
C LYS A 294 -7.81 -5.35 -15.11
N ILE A 295 -6.93 -6.32 -14.97
CA ILE A 295 -7.08 -7.66 -15.57
C ILE A 295 -8.09 -8.46 -14.74
N VAL A 296 -9.10 -9.01 -15.39
CA VAL A 296 -10.02 -9.96 -14.75
C VAL A 296 -9.27 -11.27 -14.55
N VAL A 297 -9.22 -11.75 -13.31
CA VAL A 297 -8.44 -12.94 -12.94
C VAL A 297 -9.27 -13.95 -12.15
N GLY A 298 -9.00 -15.24 -12.37
CA GLY A 298 -9.52 -16.34 -11.56
C GLY A 298 -8.96 -16.34 -10.13
N ALA A 299 -9.47 -17.25 -9.29
CA ALA A 299 -8.99 -17.46 -7.92
C ALA A 299 -7.54 -17.98 -7.86
N ASP A 300 -7.06 -18.56 -8.96
CA ASP A 300 -5.73 -19.11 -9.16
C ASP A 300 -4.80 -18.20 -9.98
N GLU A 301 -5.15 -16.90 -10.07
CA GLU A 301 -4.42 -15.88 -10.83
C GLU A 301 -4.45 -16.07 -12.37
N SER A 302 -5.24 -17.02 -12.89
CA SER A 302 -5.42 -17.21 -14.33
C SER A 302 -6.12 -16.02 -14.99
N THR A 303 -5.73 -15.68 -16.22
CA THR A 303 -6.47 -14.74 -17.07
C THR A 303 -7.44 -15.51 -17.98
N SER A 304 -8.13 -14.81 -18.89
CA SER A 304 -8.93 -15.47 -19.93
C SER A 304 -8.12 -16.25 -20.97
N VAL A 305 -6.77 -16.18 -20.91
CA VAL A 305 -5.85 -16.95 -21.76
C VAL A 305 -5.13 -17.99 -20.88
N PRO A 306 -5.24 -19.31 -21.15
CA PRO A 306 -4.91 -20.37 -20.18
C PRO A 306 -3.46 -20.40 -19.65
N ASN A 307 -2.49 -19.90 -20.40
CA ASN A 307 -1.08 -19.91 -20.03
C ASN A 307 -0.56 -18.52 -19.60
N ILE A 308 -1.46 -17.53 -19.50
CA ILE A 308 -1.16 -16.17 -19.04
C ILE A 308 -1.84 -15.94 -17.70
N TYR A 309 -1.05 -15.47 -16.74
CA TYR A 309 -1.46 -15.23 -15.36
C TYR A 309 -1.20 -13.77 -14.97
N ALA A 310 -1.95 -13.27 -13.99
CA ALA A 310 -1.76 -11.91 -13.48
C ALA A 310 -2.05 -11.82 -11.97
N PHE A 311 -1.26 -11.02 -11.25
CA PHE A 311 -1.45 -10.79 -9.81
C PHE A 311 -0.88 -9.43 -9.37
N GLY A 312 -1.13 -9.08 -8.11
CA GLY A 312 -0.76 -7.78 -7.53
C GLY A 312 -1.73 -6.68 -7.96
N ASP A 313 -1.28 -5.43 -7.99
CA ASP A 313 -2.13 -4.25 -8.20
C ASP A 313 -2.95 -4.29 -9.52
N ILE A 314 -2.49 -5.05 -10.52
CA ILE A 314 -3.16 -5.17 -11.82
C ILE A 314 -4.36 -6.11 -11.83
N GLY A 315 -4.50 -6.97 -10.81
CA GLY A 315 -5.59 -7.92 -10.70
C GLY A 315 -6.86 -7.26 -10.18
N GLU A 316 -7.97 -7.45 -10.87
CA GLU A 316 -9.27 -6.94 -10.45
C GLU A 316 -9.71 -7.58 -9.13
N GLY A 317 -10.27 -6.79 -8.22
CA GLY A 317 -10.77 -7.27 -6.92
C GLY A 317 -9.67 -7.75 -5.94
N ARG A 318 -8.39 -7.57 -6.26
CA ARG A 318 -7.27 -7.97 -5.38
C ARG A 318 -6.79 -6.80 -4.50
N PRO A 319 -6.40 -7.05 -3.24
CA PRO A 319 -5.75 -6.04 -2.40
C PRO A 319 -4.40 -5.60 -3.01
N GLU A 320 -4.23 -4.29 -3.17
CA GLU A 320 -3.02 -3.64 -3.73
C GLU A 320 -1.90 -3.55 -2.68
N LEU A 321 -1.46 -4.70 -2.18
CA LEU A 321 -0.50 -4.81 -1.08
C LEU A 321 0.73 -5.65 -1.48
N THR A 322 1.89 -5.30 -0.94
CA THR A 322 3.12 -6.03 -1.25
C THR A 322 3.11 -7.47 -0.75
N PRO A 323 2.69 -7.77 0.50
CA PRO A 323 2.65 -9.15 0.98
C PRO A 323 1.69 -10.05 0.18
N THR A 324 0.56 -9.51 -0.28
CA THR A 324 -0.39 -10.26 -1.12
C THR A 324 0.22 -10.60 -2.47
N ALA A 325 0.85 -9.63 -3.14
CA ALA A 325 1.54 -9.86 -4.41
C ALA A 325 2.69 -10.88 -4.29
N ILE A 326 3.47 -10.81 -3.20
CA ILE A 326 4.57 -11.76 -2.94
C ILE A 326 4.01 -13.17 -2.71
N LYS A 327 3.00 -13.33 -1.86
CA LYS A 327 2.42 -14.65 -1.53
C LYS A 327 1.73 -15.25 -2.76
N ALA A 328 0.93 -14.47 -3.49
CA ALA A 328 0.30 -14.91 -4.74
C ALA A 328 1.35 -15.38 -5.77
N GLY A 329 2.40 -14.59 -5.98
CA GLY A 329 3.48 -14.95 -6.91
C GLY A 329 4.20 -16.25 -6.54
N LYS A 330 4.50 -16.47 -5.25
CA LYS A 330 5.11 -17.71 -4.77
C LYS A 330 4.19 -18.92 -4.93
N LEU A 331 2.92 -18.78 -4.53
CA LEU A 331 1.95 -19.87 -4.65
C LEU A 331 1.71 -20.25 -6.10
N LEU A 332 1.55 -19.27 -6.99
CA LEU A 332 1.44 -19.52 -8.43
C LEU A 332 2.69 -20.26 -8.96
N ALA A 333 3.90 -19.82 -8.61
CA ALA A 333 5.13 -20.50 -9.04
C ALA A 333 5.16 -21.98 -8.61
N ARG A 334 4.70 -22.29 -7.39
CA ARG A 334 4.59 -23.68 -6.90
C ARG A 334 3.58 -24.50 -7.69
N ARG A 335 2.43 -23.91 -8.03
CA ARG A 335 1.41 -24.56 -8.87
C ARG A 335 1.95 -24.84 -10.28
N LEU A 336 2.60 -23.85 -10.90
CA LEU A 336 3.20 -24.00 -12.23
C LEU A 336 4.31 -25.05 -12.29
N ALA A 337 5.06 -25.22 -11.19
CA ALA A 337 6.06 -26.27 -11.04
C ALA A 337 5.49 -27.66 -10.66
N GLY A 338 4.17 -27.77 -10.49
CA GLY A 338 3.51 -29.02 -10.08
C GLY A 338 3.79 -29.44 -8.63
N GLN A 339 4.22 -28.52 -7.78
CA GLN A 339 4.62 -28.79 -6.39
C GLN A 339 3.53 -28.45 -5.36
N SER A 340 2.43 -27.82 -5.78
CA SER A 340 1.32 -27.46 -4.90
C SER A 340 0.03 -27.25 -5.70
N THR A 341 -1.11 -27.30 -5.02
CA THR A 341 -2.43 -26.85 -5.51
C THR A 341 -2.97 -25.67 -4.70
N GLU A 342 -2.21 -25.17 -3.71
CA GLU A 342 -2.65 -24.12 -2.79
C GLU A 342 -2.88 -22.79 -3.51
N LEU A 343 -4.02 -22.16 -3.21
CA LEU A 343 -4.42 -20.86 -3.73
C LEU A 343 -4.13 -19.76 -2.71
N MET A 344 -4.03 -18.52 -3.20
CA MET A 344 -3.91 -17.37 -2.32
C MET A 344 -5.25 -17.09 -1.62
N ASN A 345 -5.25 -17.12 -0.29
CA ASN A 345 -6.36 -16.59 0.49
C ASN A 345 -6.26 -15.06 0.55
N TYR A 346 -7.22 -14.36 -0.06
CA TYR A 346 -7.32 -12.91 -0.06
C TYR A 346 -8.26 -12.35 1.01
N ASP A 347 -8.90 -13.21 1.80
CA ASP A 347 -9.77 -12.80 2.88
C ASP A 347 -8.96 -12.35 4.10
N SER A 348 -9.47 -11.33 4.80
CA SER A 348 -8.92 -10.83 6.06
C SER A 348 -7.41 -10.55 6.01
N VAL A 349 -6.94 -9.94 4.91
CA VAL A 349 -5.55 -9.49 4.79
C VAL A 349 -5.33 -8.28 5.71
N PRO A 350 -4.40 -8.33 6.68
CA PRO A 350 -4.13 -7.21 7.56
C PRO A 350 -3.50 -6.05 6.80
N THR A 351 -3.83 -4.83 7.22
CA THR A 351 -3.35 -3.58 6.62
C THR A 351 -2.99 -2.58 7.72
N THR A 352 -1.98 -1.75 7.46
CA THR A 352 -1.63 -0.62 8.32
C THR A 352 -1.40 0.62 7.49
N VAL A 353 -2.06 1.71 7.88
CA VAL A 353 -1.84 3.07 7.39
C VAL A 353 -0.87 3.76 8.34
N PHE A 354 0.29 4.15 7.83
CA PHE A 354 1.39 4.75 8.60
C PHE A 354 1.27 6.27 8.62
N THR A 355 0.19 6.76 9.23
CA THR A 355 0.00 8.16 9.62
C THR A 355 0.72 8.48 10.94
N PRO A 356 0.85 9.76 11.36
CA PRO A 356 1.58 10.13 12.57
C PRO A 356 1.11 9.39 13.83
N LEU A 357 -0.20 9.13 13.93
CA LEU A 357 -0.75 8.04 14.72
C LEU A 357 -1.14 6.92 13.75
N GLU A 358 -0.55 5.74 13.90
CA GLU A 358 -0.76 4.65 12.94
C GLU A 358 -2.14 4.03 13.10
N TYR A 359 -2.69 3.51 12.01
CA TYR A 359 -3.96 2.78 12.00
C TYR A 359 -3.79 1.40 11.41
N GLY A 360 -3.95 0.37 12.23
CA GLY A 360 -3.93 -1.04 11.83
C GLY A 360 -5.33 -1.64 11.81
N CYS A 361 -5.60 -2.49 10.83
CA CYS A 361 -6.85 -3.21 10.74
C CYS A 361 -6.72 -4.58 10.06
N VAL A 362 -7.64 -5.49 10.42
CA VAL A 362 -7.85 -6.78 9.75
C VAL A 362 -9.33 -7.12 9.77
N GLY A 363 -9.82 -7.75 8.69
CA GLY A 363 -11.24 -8.10 8.54
C GLY A 363 -12.11 -6.96 8.02
N LEU A 364 -13.39 -7.01 8.38
CA LEU A 364 -14.42 -6.06 7.93
C LEU A 364 -14.39 -4.77 8.74
N SER A 365 -14.71 -3.65 8.08
CA SER A 365 -15.15 -2.45 8.81
C SER A 365 -16.49 -2.70 9.49
N GLU A 366 -16.81 -1.88 10.49
CA GLU A 366 -18.08 -1.94 11.20
C GLU A 366 -19.25 -1.79 10.23
N HIS A 367 -19.20 -0.79 9.35
CA HIS A 367 -20.25 -0.56 8.35
C HIS A 367 -20.42 -1.73 7.37
N GLU A 368 -19.33 -2.37 6.93
CA GLU A 368 -19.43 -3.53 6.03
C GLU A 368 -19.94 -4.77 6.77
N ALA A 369 -19.61 -4.94 8.05
CA ALA A 369 -20.17 -6.00 8.88
C ALA A 369 -21.69 -5.79 9.07
N GLU A 370 -22.12 -4.57 9.42
CA GLU A 370 -23.55 -4.22 9.52
C GLU A 370 -24.28 -4.46 8.20
N LYS A 371 -23.69 -4.08 7.06
CA LYS A 371 -24.27 -4.28 5.72
C LYS A 371 -24.42 -5.76 5.36
N ARG A 372 -23.45 -6.61 5.73
CA ARG A 372 -23.44 -8.04 5.37
C ARG A 372 -24.31 -8.89 6.30
N TYR A 373 -24.29 -8.61 7.59
CA TYR A 373 -24.92 -9.45 8.61
C TYR A 373 -26.16 -8.81 9.24
N GLY A 374 -26.41 -7.52 9.02
CA GLY A 374 -27.47 -6.75 9.67
C GLY A 374 -27.02 -6.18 11.00
N LYS A 375 -27.35 -4.90 11.26
CA LYS A 375 -26.94 -4.16 12.46
C LYS A 375 -27.29 -4.85 13.78
N ASP A 376 -28.43 -5.55 13.82
CA ASP A 376 -28.85 -6.24 15.05
C ASP A 376 -28.06 -7.51 15.33
N ASN A 377 -27.36 -8.06 14.34
CA ASN A 377 -26.54 -9.27 14.46
C ASN A 377 -25.05 -8.98 14.71
N ILE A 378 -24.71 -7.71 14.95
CA ILE A 378 -23.34 -7.27 15.21
C ILE A 378 -23.22 -6.72 16.64
N GLU A 379 -22.11 -7.06 17.30
CA GLU A 379 -21.67 -6.45 18.55
C GLU A 379 -20.29 -5.82 18.33
N VAL A 380 -20.08 -4.61 18.87
CA VAL A 380 -18.81 -3.88 18.71
C VAL A 380 -18.26 -3.57 20.08
N TYR A 381 -17.17 -4.25 20.44
CA TYR A 381 -16.40 -4.00 21.65
C TYR A 381 -15.38 -2.91 21.36
N HIS A 382 -15.24 -1.92 22.24
CA HIS A 382 -14.33 -0.80 22.01
C HIS A 382 -13.79 -0.13 23.27
N ALA A 383 -12.67 0.56 23.13
CA ALA A 383 -12.04 1.32 24.21
C ALA A 383 -11.11 2.42 23.66
N PHE A 384 -11.04 3.55 24.36
CA PHE A 384 -9.90 4.47 24.26
C PHE A 384 -8.86 4.07 25.30
N TYR A 385 -7.58 4.21 24.95
CA TYR A 385 -6.47 3.85 25.84
C TYR A 385 -5.34 4.87 25.73
N LYS A 386 -4.41 4.83 26.68
CA LYS A 386 -3.23 5.68 26.67
C LYS A 386 -1.96 4.84 26.71
N PRO A 387 -1.10 4.90 25.66
CA PRO A 387 0.24 4.31 25.72
C PRO A 387 0.99 4.81 26.96
N LEU A 388 1.63 3.89 27.70
CA LEU A 388 2.35 4.26 28.92
C LEU A 388 3.46 5.28 28.59
N GLU A 389 4.12 5.14 27.45
CA GLU A 389 5.17 6.02 26.96
C GLU A 389 4.70 7.47 26.77
N PHE A 390 3.39 7.69 26.54
CA PHE A 390 2.81 9.01 26.36
C PHE A 390 2.54 9.73 27.68
N THR A 391 2.55 9.03 28.82
CA THR A 391 2.25 9.62 30.14
C THR A 391 3.29 10.65 30.56
N VAL A 392 4.56 10.26 30.70
CA VAL A 392 5.66 11.17 31.07
C VAL A 392 5.92 12.19 29.97
N ALA A 393 5.78 11.80 28.70
CA ALA A 393 5.92 12.71 27.57
C ALA A 393 4.88 13.84 27.58
N GLY A 394 3.74 13.64 28.24
CA GLY A 394 2.58 14.54 28.12
C GLY A 394 2.02 14.56 26.70
N HIS A 395 2.14 13.45 25.97
CA HIS A 395 1.68 13.34 24.59
C HIS A 395 0.19 13.03 24.54
N ASP A 396 -0.50 13.59 23.55
CA ASP A 396 -1.94 13.38 23.37
C ASP A 396 -2.24 11.93 22.94
N ALA A 397 -3.23 11.33 23.59
CA ALA A 397 -3.69 9.97 23.35
C ALA A 397 -5.19 9.88 23.04
N ASN A 398 -5.87 11.01 22.84
CA ASN A 398 -7.33 11.05 22.67
C ASN A 398 -7.83 10.23 21.46
N GLN A 399 -6.97 9.97 20.47
CA GLN A 399 -7.29 9.15 19.30
C GLN A 399 -6.64 7.75 19.33
N CYS A 400 -5.99 7.37 20.43
CA CYS A 400 -5.58 5.99 20.68
C CYS A 400 -6.81 5.17 21.04
N TYR A 401 -7.26 4.33 20.11
CA TYR A 401 -8.55 3.67 20.20
C TYR A 401 -8.47 2.27 19.60
N ILE A 402 -9.28 1.39 20.14
CA ILE A 402 -9.46 0.03 19.65
C ILE A 402 -10.93 -0.27 19.47
N LYS A 403 -11.25 -1.03 18.41
CA LYS A 403 -12.51 -1.76 18.34
C LYS A 403 -12.39 -3.14 17.73
N VAL A 404 -13.24 -4.03 18.20
CA VAL A 404 -13.42 -5.40 17.74
C VAL A 404 -14.88 -5.57 17.32
N VAL A 405 -15.08 -5.93 16.06
CA VAL A 405 -16.40 -6.15 15.45
C VAL A 405 -16.66 -7.65 15.46
N CYS A 406 -17.74 -8.08 16.11
CA CYS A 406 -18.09 -9.48 16.30
C CYS A 406 -19.51 -9.76 15.79
N GLU A 407 -19.77 -11.01 15.44
CA GLU A 407 -21.15 -11.53 15.45
C GLU A 407 -21.72 -11.39 16.87
N ARG A 408 -22.99 -10.97 16.99
CA ARG A 408 -23.59 -10.69 18.30
C ARG A 408 -23.88 -11.97 19.09
N ASP A 409 -24.52 -12.91 18.41
CA ASP A 409 -25.05 -14.14 18.99
C ASP A 409 -24.08 -15.32 18.70
N GLY A 410 -24.34 -16.48 19.32
CA GLY A 410 -23.50 -17.67 19.15
C GLY A 410 -22.11 -17.50 19.76
N ASP A 411 -21.09 -18.00 19.05
CA ASP A 411 -19.70 -17.99 19.55
C ASP A 411 -19.03 -16.61 19.43
N GLN A 412 -19.73 -15.59 18.92
CA GLN A 412 -19.21 -14.23 18.74
C GLN A 412 -17.90 -14.18 17.95
N ARG A 413 -17.92 -14.78 16.74
CA ARG A 413 -16.78 -14.77 15.83
C ARG A 413 -16.35 -13.33 15.53
N ILE A 414 -15.05 -13.09 15.55
CA ILE A 414 -14.48 -11.79 15.22
C ILE A 414 -14.52 -11.61 13.70
N LEU A 415 -15.19 -10.54 13.28
CA LEU A 415 -15.34 -10.14 11.89
C LEU A 415 -14.37 -9.03 11.50
N GLY A 416 -13.95 -8.21 12.46
CA GLY A 416 -13.05 -7.07 12.23
C GLY A 416 -12.30 -6.66 13.49
N LEU A 417 -11.07 -6.19 13.34
CA LEU A 417 -10.24 -5.61 14.38
C LEU A 417 -9.64 -4.32 13.85
N HIS A 418 -9.74 -3.24 14.62
CA HIS A 418 -9.23 -1.93 14.27
C HIS A 418 -8.50 -1.31 15.46
N PHE A 419 -7.33 -0.74 15.20
CA PHE A 419 -6.45 -0.20 16.23
C PHE A 419 -5.78 1.08 15.72
N THR A 420 -6.00 2.21 16.41
CA THR A 420 -5.23 3.44 16.23
C THR A 420 -4.27 3.60 17.40
N GLY A 421 -2.99 3.83 17.12
CA GLY A 421 -1.96 3.81 18.14
C GLY A 421 -0.52 3.80 17.62
N PRO A 422 0.47 3.89 18.52
CA PRO A 422 1.85 3.57 18.15
C PRO A 422 1.98 2.09 17.77
N ASN A 423 2.84 1.80 16.79
CA ASN A 423 3.17 0.43 16.36
C ASN A 423 1.95 -0.40 15.92
N ALA A 424 0.95 0.23 15.31
CA ALA A 424 -0.32 -0.41 14.98
C ALA A 424 -0.13 -1.63 14.06
N GLY A 425 0.88 -1.62 13.19
CA GLY A 425 1.22 -2.75 12.35
C GLY A 425 1.73 -3.96 13.14
N GLU A 426 2.55 -3.72 14.15
CA GLU A 426 3.11 -4.78 15.01
C GLU A 426 1.98 -5.44 15.83
N VAL A 427 1.08 -4.62 16.38
CA VAL A 427 -0.11 -5.11 17.11
C VAL A 427 -1.01 -5.92 16.19
N THR A 428 -1.41 -5.36 15.05
CA THR A 428 -2.38 -5.98 14.13
C THR A 428 -1.88 -7.30 13.56
N GLN A 429 -0.57 -7.42 13.28
CA GLN A 429 0.01 -8.61 12.66
C GLN A 429 -0.19 -9.87 13.51
N GLY A 430 -0.09 -9.77 14.84
CA GLY A 430 -0.32 -10.89 15.75
C GLY A 430 -1.76 -11.37 15.72
N PHE A 431 -2.72 -10.45 15.83
CA PHE A 431 -4.16 -10.77 15.83
C PHE A 431 -4.67 -11.26 14.47
N ALA A 432 -4.06 -10.86 13.36
CA ALA A 432 -4.44 -11.32 12.03
C ALA A 432 -4.36 -12.84 11.85
N MET A 433 -3.47 -13.52 12.58
CA MET A 433 -3.41 -14.99 12.60
C MET A 433 -4.67 -15.60 13.21
N GLY A 434 -5.23 -14.97 14.25
CA GLY A 434 -6.47 -15.40 14.88
C GLY A 434 -7.65 -15.47 13.90
N PHE A 435 -7.72 -14.57 12.91
CA PHE A 435 -8.76 -14.61 11.88
C PHE A 435 -8.70 -15.89 11.03
N GLN A 436 -7.50 -16.38 10.73
CA GLN A 436 -7.32 -17.64 10.00
C GLN A 436 -7.68 -18.85 10.85
N CYS A 437 -7.66 -18.72 12.18
CA CYS A 437 -8.03 -19.75 13.14
C CYS A 437 -9.50 -19.66 13.61
N GLY A 438 -10.30 -18.72 13.07
CA GLY A 438 -11.69 -18.53 13.50
C GLY A 438 -11.81 -17.95 14.91
N ALA A 439 -10.96 -16.98 15.26
CA ALA A 439 -10.97 -16.33 16.56
C ALA A 439 -12.36 -15.74 16.92
N THR A 440 -12.66 -15.78 18.21
CA THR A 440 -13.92 -15.34 18.79
C THR A 440 -13.65 -14.37 19.92
N TYR A 441 -14.66 -13.62 20.35
CA TYR A 441 -14.53 -12.73 21.50
C TYR A 441 -14.12 -13.48 22.79
N SER A 442 -14.61 -14.71 23.01
CA SER A 442 -14.19 -15.54 24.15
C SER A 442 -12.69 -15.85 24.13
N HIS A 443 -12.10 -16.06 22.95
CA HIS A 443 -10.65 -16.26 22.84
C HIS A 443 -9.87 -15.02 23.28
N LEU A 444 -10.38 -13.80 22.99
CA LEU A 444 -9.75 -12.56 23.48
C LEU A 444 -9.80 -12.48 25.01
N LEU A 445 -10.97 -12.71 25.62
CA LEU A 445 -11.13 -12.65 27.08
C LEU A 445 -10.28 -13.68 27.86
N GLN A 446 -10.03 -14.85 27.26
CA GLN A 446 -9.19 -15.88 27.86
C GLN A 446 -7.69 -15.60 27.70
N THR A 447 -7.32 -14.71 26.79
CA THR A 447 -5.91 -14.38 26.53
C THR A 447 -5.39 -13.42 27.59
N VAL A 448 -4.33 -13.81 28.30
CA VAL A 448 -3.66 -12.95 29.28
C VAL A 448 -2.83 -11.90 28.55
N GLY A 449 -3.05 -10.62 28.89
CA GLY A 449 -2.29 -9.50 28.34
C GLY A 449 -0.84 -9.45 28.81
N ILE A 450 0.04 -8.93 27.95
CA ILE A 450 1.43 -8.59 28.33
C ILE A 450 1.44 -7.15 28.85
N HIS A 451 1.94 -6.94 30.07
CA HIS A 451 1.87 -5.63 30.73
C HIS A 451 3.25 -5.04 31.03
N PRO A 452 3.48 -3.73 30.80
CA PRO A 452 2.61 -2.76 30.12
C PRO A 452 2.82 -2.77 28.59
N THR A 453 1.76 -2.98 27.80
CA THR A 453 1.82 -2.87 26.33
C THR A 453 0.54 -2.29 25.75
N CYS A 454 0.61 -1.57 24.62
CA CYS A 454 -0.62 -1.11 23.94
C CYS A 454 -1.48 -2.28 23.41
N ALA A 455 -0.86 -3.41 23.09
CA ALA A 455 -1.54 -4.58 22.54
C ALA A 455 -2.44 -5.29 23.56
N GLU A 456 -2.17 -5.14 24.86
CA GLU A 456 -2.98 -5.76 25.91
C GLU A 456 -4.42 -5.21 25.94
N GLU A 457 -4.62 -3.99 25.44
CA GLU A 457 -5.95 -3.36 25.37
C GLU A 457 -6.90 -4.12 24.43
N VAL A 458 -6.37 -4.89 23.47
CA VAL A 458 -7.15 -5.79 22.60
C VAL A 458 -7.82 -6.91 23.37
N VAL A 459 -7.17 -7.43 24.41
CA VAL A 459 -7.69 -8.56 25.19
C VAL A 459 -8.45 -8.09 26.45
N LYS A 460 -8.44 -6.79 26.74
CA LYS A 460 -9.19 -6.17 27.86
C LYS A 460 -10.53 -5.54 27.45
N VAL A 461 -10.77 -5.38 26.16
CA VAL A 461 -11.95 -4.68 25.64
C VAL A 461 -13.23 -5.40 26.05
N ASN A 462 -14.13 -4.70 26.76
CA ASN A 462 -15.39 -5.28 27.26
C ASN A 462 -16.61 -4.37 27.11
N ILE A 463 -16.40 -3.06 26.90
CA ILE A 463 -17.46 -2.09 26.68
C ILE A 463 -18.00 -2.26 25.27
N THR A 464 -19.32 -2.35 25.12
CA THR A 464 -19.96 -2.44 23.80
C THR A 464 -20.60 -1.13 23.41
N LYS A 465 -20.54 -0.77 22.12
CA LYS A 465 -21.26 0.38 21.58
C LYS A 465 -22.76 0.32 21.87
N ARG A 466 -23.35 -0.89 21.84
CA ARG A 466 -24.78 -1.10 22.09
C ARG A 466 -25.18 -0.78 23.53
N SER A 467 -24.27 -0.95 24.49
CA SER A 467 -24.53 -0.61 25.90
C SER A 467 -24.68 0.90 26.14
N GLY A 468 -24.12 1.74 25.27
CA GLY A 468 -24.10 3.19 25.44
C GLY A 468 -23.17 3.69 26.56
N LEU A 469 -22.38 2.80 27.17
CA LEU A 469 -21.38 3.19 28.17
C LEU A 469 -20.21 3.95 27.52
N ASP A 470 -19.54 4.79 28.31
CA ASP A 470 -18.36 5.53 27.88
C ASP A 470 -17.19 4.57 27.64
N ALA A 471 -16.60 4.63 26.45
CA ALA A 471 -15.47 3.79 26.05
C ALA A 471 -14.12 4.28 26.60
N THR A 472 -14.10 5.40 27.33
CA THR A 472 -12.88 5.92 27.95
C THR A 472 -12.46 5.03 29.10
N VAL A 473 -11.29 4.38 28.97
CA VAL A 473 -10.74 3.57 30.06
C VAL A 473 -10.32 4.50 31.19
N THR A 474 -11.09 4.52 32.27
CA THR A 474 -10.64 5.05 33.55
C THR A 474 -9.53 4.14 34.06
N GLY A 475 -8.37 4.70 34.43
CA GLY A 475 -7.20 3.93 34.87
C GLY A 475 -7.52 2.88 35.94
N CYS A 476 -6.61 1.91 36.11
CA CYS A 476 -6.73 0.84 37.10
C CYS A 476 -7.02 1.36 38.51
#